data_AF-A0A8T7GLZ1-F1
#
_entry.id   AF-A0A8T7GLZ1-F1
#
_cell.length_a   1.000
_cell.length_b   1.000
_cell.length_c   1.000
_cell.angle_alpha   90.00
_cell.angle_beta   90.00
_cell.angle_gamma   90.00
#
_symmetry.space_group_name_H-M   'P 1'
#
loop_
_entity.id
_entity.type
_entity.pdbx_description
1 polymer ?
#
loop_
_entity_poly.entity_id
_entity_poly.type
_entity_poly.pdbx_seq_one_letter_code
_entity_poly.pdbx_strand_id
1 'polypeptide(L)'
;MPHRPGPPEAGPGAPLPRHLLVLGPEAEGCPGRGQPRRVQAAPPQVQDDARGGLDALEKRRQDVAVFLAEQALQIYPKAQLHRVLGDYPRTHSIRQLLALLAQALGPRPWRGSATTPGGGDPSSPSWRTSI
;
A
#
# COMPACT_ATOMS: atom_id res chain seq x y z
N MET A 1 10.18 -30.18 -49.32
CA MET A 1 9.15 -29.46 -48.54
C MET A 1 8.77 -30.32 -47.34
N PRO A 2 9.39 -30.16 -46.16
CA PRO A 2 8.96 -30.92 -44.98
C PRO A 2 7.77 -30.24 -44.30
N HIS A 3 6.72 -31.03 -44.09
CA HIS A 3 5.51 -30.68 -43.33
C HIS A 3 5.88 -30.26 -41.90
N ARG A 4 5.36 -29.11 -41.44
CA ARG A 4 5.36 -28.72 -40.03
C ARG A 4 4.24 -29.48 -39.31
N PRO A 5 4.50 -30.22 -38.21
CA PRO A 5 3.43 -30.72 -37.37
C PRO A 5 2.72 -29.55 -36.67
N GLY A 6 1.39 -29.56 -36.70
CA GLY A 6 0.54 -28.58 -35.99
C GLY A 6 0.66 -28.72 -34.47
N PRO A 7 0.26 -27.68 -33.71
CA PRO A 7 0.34 -27.71 -32.26
C PRO A 7 -0.58 -28.79 -31.68
N PRO A 8 -0.17 -29.47 -30.58
CA PRO A 8 -1.02 -30.47 -29.93
C PRO A 8 -2.27 -29.82 -29.35
N GLU A 9 -3.43 -30.40 -29.64
CA GLU A 9 -4.70 -30.05 -29.03
C GLU A 9 -4.61 -30.20 -27.50
N ALA A 10 -4.89 -29.10 -26.81
CA ALA A 10 -4.97 -29.06 -25.35
C ALA A 10 -6.27 -29.75 -24.90
N GLY A 11 -6.15 -30.97 -24.40
CA GLY A 11 -7.25 -31.66 -23.71
C GLY A 11 -7.71 -30.89 -22.46
N PRO A 12 -8.98 -31.07 -22.03
CA PRO A 12 -9.52 -30.41 -20.85
C PRO A 12 -8.88 -31.01 -19.59
N GLY A 13 -7.90 -30.32 -19.03
CA GLY A 13 -7.16 -30.78 -17.84
C GLY A 13 -5.76 -30.21 -17.67
N ALA A 14 -5.26 -29.39 -18.60
CA ALA A 14 -3.97 -28.72 -18.43
C ALA A 14 -4.05 -27.60 -17.37
N PRO A 15 -3.14 -27.56 -16.37
CA PRO A 15 -3.12 -26.49 -15.38
C PRO A 15 -2.77 -25.16 -16.07
N LEU A 16 -3.67 -24.19 -15.95
CA LEU A 16 -3.48 -22.86 -16.52
C LEU A 16 -2.24 -22.15 -15.93
N PRO A 17 -1.57 -21.29 -16.72
CA PRO A 17 -0.43 -20.51 -16.24
C PRO A 17 -0.82 -19.58 -15.08
N ARG A 18 -0.04 -19.61 -13.99
CA ARG A 18 -0.24 -18.89 -12.71
C ARG A 18 -0.12 -17.35 -12.77
N HIS A 19 -0.23 -16.73 -13.94
CA HIS A 19 -0.05 -15.28 -14.11
C HIS A 19 -1.36 -14.52 -14.37
N LEU A 20 -2.52 -15.16 -14.23
CA LEU A 20 -3.82 -14.50 -14.33
C LEU A 20 -4.63 -14.72 -13.05
N LEU A 21 -4.33 -13.94 -12.00
CA LEU A 21 -5.26 -13.74 -10.90
C LEU A 21 -6.36 -12.80 -11.40
N VAL A 22 -7.34 -13.37 -12.08
CA VAL A 22 -8.68 -12.79 -12.21
C VAL A 22 -9.26 -12.78 -10.79
N LEU A 23 -9.45 -11.59 -10.21
CA LEU A 23 -10.26 -11.44 -9.00
C LEU A 23 -11.71 -11.75 -9.39
N GLY A 24 -12.14 -13.00 -9.19
CA GLY A 24 -13.55 -13.35 -9.14
C GLY A 24 -14.15 -12.92 -7.79
N PRO A 25 -15.43 -12.51 -7.73
CA PRO A 25 -16.16 -12.41 -6.48
C PRO A 25 -16.48 -13.84 -5.99
N GLU A 26 -17.03 -13.96 -4.79
CA GLU A 26 -17.41 -15.23 -4.12
C GLU A 26 -16.32 -15.88 -3.25
N ALA A 27 -16.09 -15.27 -2.10
CA ALA A 27 -15.79 -16.01 -0.88
C ALA A 27 -16.66 -15.45 0.25
N GLU A 28 -17.94 -15.84 0.21
CA GLU A 28 -18.82 -15.83 1.39
C GLU A 28 -18.19 -16.70 2.48
N GLY A 29 -18.00 -16.12 3.67
CA GLY A 29 -17.42 -16.79 4.82
C GLY A 29 -16.52 -15.88 5.63
N CYS A 30 -17.11 -14.91 6.34
CA CYS A 30 -16.39 -14.09 7.31
C CYS A 30 -16.53 -14.67 8.74
N PRO A 31 -15.56 -15.46 9.26
CA PRO A 31 -15.37 -15.58 10.69
C PRO A 31 -14.22 -14.66 11.13
N GLY A 32 -14.53 -13.72 12.03
CA GLY A 32 -13.53 -13.04 12.84
C GLY A 32 -13.20 -11.61 12.39
N ARG A 33 -13.91 -10.65 12.98
CA ARG A 33 -13.43 -9.27 13.14
C ARG A 33 -12.13 -9.31 13.98
N GLY A 34 -11.01 -9.52 13.32
CA GLY A 34 -9.69 -9.44 13.93
C GLY A 34 -9.45 -8.03 14.45
N GLN A 35 -9.02 -7.94 15.71
CA GLN A 35 -8.54 -6.70 16.33
C GLN A 35 -7.58 -5.96 15.39
N PRO A 36 -7.48 -4.61 15.46
CA PRO A 36 -6.47 -3.89 14.70
C PRO A 36 -5.10 -4.41 15.14
N ARG A 37 -4.50 -5.30 14.33
CA ARG A 37 -3.14 -5.81 14.54
C ARG A 37 -2.25 -4.58 14.76
N ARG A 38 -1.64 -4.51 15.96
CA ARG A 38 -0.66 -3.49 16.34
C ARG A 38 0.23 -3.19 15.13
N VAL A 39 0.38 -1.92 14.76
CA VAL A 39 1.32 -1.53 13.71
C VAL A 39 2.71 -1.96 14.20
N GLN A 40 3.19 -3.10 13.69
CA GLN A 40 4.49 -3.64 14.06
C GLN A 40 5.59 -2.78 13.46
N ALA A 41 6.75 -2.76 14.14
CA ALA A 41 7.90 -1.94 13.77
C ALA A 41 8.25 -2.04 12.28
N ALA A 42 8.69 -0.91 11.73
CA ALA A 42 9.18 -0.82 10.37
C ALA A 42 10.43 -1.70 10.19
N PRO A 43 10.65 -2.29 9.00
CA PRO A 43 11.88 -3.00 8.69
C PRO A 43 13.12 -2.15 9.02
N PRO A 44 14.24 -2.75 9.48
CA PRO A 44 15.46 -2.00 9.82
C PRO A 44 15.91 -1.04 8.71
N GLN A 45 15.91 -1.52 7.46
CA GLN A 45 16.29 -0.72 6.30
C GLN A 45 15.43 0.55 6.12
N VAL A 46 14.13 0.51 6.43
CA VAL A 46 13.27 1.70 6.38
C VAL A 46 13.70 2.74 7.42
N GLN A 47 14.13 2.28 8.60
CA GLN A 47 14.63 3.16 9.66
C GLN A 47 15.98 3.76 9.28
N ASP A 48 16.86 2.97 8.67
CA ASP A 48 18.18 3.40 8.21
C ASP A 48 18.06 4.43 7.07
N ASP A 49 17.21 4.17 6.08
CA ASP A 49 16.93 5.11 4.98
C ASP A 49 16.31 6.41 5.51
N ALA A 50 15.36 6.33 6.45
CA ALA A 50 14.76 7.51 7.06
C ALA A 50 15.78 8.35 7.85
N ARG A 51 16.64 7.70 8.64
CA ARG A 51 17.73 8.37 9.37
C ARG A 51 18.73 9.02 8.41
N GLY A 52 19.18 8.27 7.41
CA GLY A 52 20.10 8.79 6.40
C GLY A 52 19.50 9.97 5.61
N GLY A 53 18.19 9.94 5.36
CA GLY A 53 17.46 11.03 4.73
C GLY A 53 17.46 12.31 5.58
N LEU A 54 17.23 12.19 6.88
CA LEU A 54 17.31 13.32 7.82
C LEU A 54 18.72 13.91 7.87
N ASP A 55 19.75 13.06 8.01
CA ASP A 55 21.14 13.50 7.99
C ASP A 55 21.52 14.23 6.67
N ALA A 56 20.94 13.80 5.55
CA ALA A 56 21.16 14.43 4.24
C ALA A 56 20.48 15.81 4.17
N LEU A 57 19.27 15.95 4.72
CA LEU A 57 18.59 17.25 4.84
C LEU A 57 19.40 18.25 5.67
N GLU A 58 19.93 17.82 6.82
CA GLU A 58 20.79 18.65 7.68
C GLU A 58 22.04 19.14 6.93
N LYS A 59 22.59 18.29 6.07
CA LYS A 59 23.75 18.59 5.20
C LYS A 59 23.37 19.31 3.90
N ARG A 60 22.11 19.74 3.74
CA ARG A 60 21.55 20.39 2.53
C ARG A 60 21.69 19.58 1.23
N ARG A 61 21.80 18.25 1.33
CA ARG A 61 21.85 17.32 0.18
C ARG A 61 20.45 16.81 -0.12
N GLN A 62 19.66 17.66 -0.79
CA GLN A 62 18.23 17.45 -1.01
C GLN A 62 17.92 16.26 -1.92
N ASP A 63 18.73 16.07 -2.95
CA ASP A 63 18.70 14.94 -3.88
C ASP A 63 18.83 13.59 -3.14
N VAL A 64 19.83 13.48 -2.27
CA VAL A 64 20.07 12.28 -1.45
C VAL A 64 18.93 12.07 -0.45
N ALA A 65 18.46 13.15 0.18
CA ALA A 65 17.34 13.07 1.12
C ALA A 65 16.06 12.55 0.48
N VAL A 66 15.71 13.07 -0.71
CA VAL A 66 14.53 12.64 -1.47
C VAL A 66 14.70 11.19 -1.92
N PHE A 67 15.88 10.81 -2.42
CA PHE A 67 16.15 9.44 -2.82
C PHE A 67 15.94 8.44 -1.67
N LEU A 68 16.50 8.71 -0.49
CA LEU A 68 16.35 7.85 0.68
C LEU A 68 14.91 7.80 1.19
N ALA A 69 14.19 8.93 1.17
CA ALA A 69 12.77 8.96 1.49
C ALA A 69 11.94 8.10 0.52
N GLU A 70 12.26 8.11 -0.77
CA GLU A 70 11.65 7.24 -1.77
C GLU A 70 11.93 5.77 -1.50
N GLN A 71 13.17 5.38 -1.18
CA GLN A 71 13.51 4.00 -0.85
C GLN A 71 12.72 3.48 0.37
N ALA A 72 12.68 4.28 1.45
CA ALA A 72 11.89 3.98 2.64
C ALA A 72 10.40 3.78 2.29
N LEU A 73 9.86 4.65 1.44
CA LEU A 73 8.46 4.63 1.01
C LEU A 73 8.13 3.49 0.03
N GLN A 74 9.13 2.94 -0.68
CA GLN A 74 8.92 1.73 -1.48
C GLN A 74 8.98 0.47 -0.61
N ILE A 75 9.93 0.36 0.32
CA ILE A 75 10.14 -0.84 1.13
C ILE A 75 9.03 -1.01 2.17
N TYR A 76 8.60 0.07 2.82
CA TYR A 76 7.63 -0.02 3.91
C TYR A 76 6.27 -0.60 3.46
N PRO A 77 5.59 -0.08 2.42
CA PRO A 77 4.34 -0.66 1.93
C PRO A 77 4.51 -2.09 1.43
N LYS A 78 5.64 -2.44 0.81
CA LYS A 78 5.89 -3.82 0.36
C LYS A 78 6.01 -4.78 1.53
N ALA A 79 6.69 -4.38 2.62
CA ALA A 79 6.74 -5.16 3.85
C ALA A 79 5.34 -5.32 4.48
N GLN A 80 4.50 -4.28 4.46
CA GLN A 80 3.12 -4.38 4.95
C GLN A 80 2.26 -5.28 4.06
N LEU A 81 2.38 -5.17 2.73
CA LEU A 81 1.67 -6.02 1.78
C LEU A 81 2.05 -7.48 1.93
N HIS A 82 3.35 -7.78 2.08
CA HIS A 82 3.81 -9.13 2.38
C HIS A 82 3.22 -9.69 3.69
N ARG A 83 3.08 -8.85 4.72
CA ARG A 83 2.47 -9.25 6.00
C ARG A 83 0.95 -9.51 5.90
N VAL A 84 0.24 -8.74 5.07
CA VAL A 84 -1.23 -8.83 4.95
C VAL A 84 -1.64 -9.87 3.92
N LEU A 85 -1.00 -9.89 2.76
CA LEU A 85 -1.35 -10.72 1.61
C LEU A 85 -0.48 -11.98 1.47
N GLY A 86 0.66 -12.05 2.17
CA GLY A 86 1.63 -13.14 2.03
C GLY A 86 2.52 -13.05 0.78
N ASP A 87 2.30 -12.08 -0.10
CA ASP A 87 3.05 -11.89 -1.35
C ASP A 87 3.66 -10.49 -1.46
N TYR A 88 4.74 -10.39 -2.23
CA TYR A 88 5.51 -9.18 -2.42
C TYR A 88 5.21 -8.59 -3.81
N PRO A 89 4.60 -7.40 -3.90
CA PRO A 89 4.26 -6.81 -5.19
C PRO A 89 5.53 -6.44 -5.97
N ARG A 90 5.62 -6.87 -7.23
CA ARG A 90 6.75 -6.61 -8.14
C ARG A 90 6.74 -5.22 -8.79
N THR A 91 6.13 -4.23 -8.12
CA THR A 91 6.11 -2.84 -8.58
C THR A 91 6.96 -1.97 -7.68
N HIS A 92 7.61 -0.95 -8.25
CA HIS A 92 8.31 0.11 -7.52
C HIS A 92 7.49 1.41 -7.46
N SER A 93 6.32 1.44 -8.09
CA SER A 93 5.46 2.62 -8.06
C SER A 93 4.86 2.79 -6.67
N ILE A 94 5.30 3.83 -5.95
CA ILE A 94 4.75 4.23 -4.64
C ILE A 94 3.23 4.34 -4.70
N ARG A 95 2.68 4.96 -5.75
CA ARG A 95 1.22 5.13 -5.91
C ARG A 95 0.52 3.77 -5.94
N GLN A 96 1.02 2.82 -6.73
CA GLN A 96 0.42 1.49 -6.82
C GLN A 96 0.57 0.72 -5.51
N LEU A 97 1.72 0.82 -4.84
CA LEU A 97 1.96 0.20 -3.55
C LEU A 97 0.99 0.71 -2.47
N LEU A 98 0.76 2.03 -2.42
CA LEU A 98 -0.22 2.63 -1.51
C LEU A 98 -1.65 2.23 -1.85
N ALA A 99 -2.00 2.18 -3.15
CA ALA A 99 -3.32 1.75 -3.59
C ALA A 99 -3.61 0.28 -3.25
N LEU A 100 -2.62 -0.61 -3.42
CA LEU A 100 -2.73 -2.02 -3.02
C LEU A 100 -2.87 -2.15 -1.50
N LEU A 101 -2.10 -1.36 -0.74
CA LEU A 101 -2.17 -1.40 0.72
C LEU A 101 -3.53 -0.90 1.22
N ALA A 102 -4.07 0.17 0.64
CA ALA A 102 -5.40 0.68 0.97
C ALA A 102 -6.50 -0.36 0.68
N GLN A 103 -6.42 -1.05 -0.46
CA GLN A 103 -7.33 -2.15 -0.78
C GLN A 103 -7.22 -3.30 0.21
N ALA A 104 -6.00 -3.71 0.56
CA ALA A 104 -5.75 -4.82 1.48
C ALA A 104 -6.20 -4.51 2.93
N LEU A 105 -6.15 -3.26 3.36
CA LEU A 105 -6.61 -2.83 4.69
C LEU A 105 -8.13 -2.59 4.76
N GLY A 106 -8.79 -2.54 3.60
CA GLY A 106 -10.21 -2.19 3.47
C GLY A 106 -10.51 -0.73 3.83
N PRO A 107 -11.75 -0.27 3.57
CA PRO A 107 -12.19 1.05 3.99
C PRO A 107 -12.16 1.13 5.52
N ARG A 108 -11.14 1.81 6.05
CA ARG A 108 -11.17 2.24 7.44
C ARG A 108 -11.95 3.55 7.49
N PRO A 109 -13.00 3.66 8.33
CA PRO A 109 -13.57 4.97 8.60
C PRO A 109 -12.40 5.83 9.11
N TRP A 110 -12.15 6.93 8.40
CA TRP A 110 -11.23 7.95 8.89
C TRP A 110 -11.72 8.35 10.27
N ARG A 111 -11.03 7.87 11.32
CA ARG A 111 -11.18 8.45 12.64
C ARG A 111 -10.43 9.77 12.58
N GLY A 112 -11.09 10.77 12.01
CA GLY A 112 -10.70 12.15 12.29
C GLY A 112 -10.57 12.26 13.80
N SER A 113 -9.55 12.96 14.27
CA SER A 113 -9.47 13.39 15.66
C SER A 113 -10.86 13.89 16.03
N ALA A 114 -11.54 13.19 16.93
CA ALA A 114 -12.84 13.59 17.42
C ALA A 114 -12.63 14.96 18.09
N THR A 115 -12.82 16.03 17.32
CA THR A 115 -13.29 17.28 17.87
C THR A 115 -14.68 16.95 18.36
N THR A 116 -14.79 16.72 19.66
CA THR A 116 -16.03 16.50 20.38
C THR A 116 -17.05 17.54 19.90
N PRO A 117 -18.23 17.14 19.37
CA PRO A 117 -19.30 18.10 19.11
C PRO A 117 -19.90 18.44 20.47
N GLY A 118 -19.31 19.43 21.15
CA GLY A 118 -19.71 19.81 22.50
C GLY A 118 -18.85 20.93 23.06
N GLY A 119 -19.07 22.14 22.56
CA GLY A 119 -18.44 23.35 23.05
C GLY A 119 -18.38 24.41 21.96
N GLY A 120 -19.49 25.14 21.78
CA GLY A 120 -19.45 26.35 20.98
C GLY A 120 -18.48 27.33 21.62
N ASP A 121 -17.43 27.68 20.89
CA ASP A 121 -16.66 28.90 21.14
C ASP A 121 -17.31 30.02 20.30
N PRO A 122 -17.83 31.10 20.92
CA PRO A 122 -18.38 32.26 20.20
C PRO A 122 -17.32 33.07 19.43
N SER A 123 -16.06 32.65 19.38
CA SER A 123 -14.96 33.36 18.73
C SER A 123 -14.61 32.76 17.37
N SER A 124 -15.58 32.69 16.45
CA SER A 124 -15.31 32.35 15.04
C SER A 124 -14.64 33.54 14.31
N PRO A 125 -13.52 33.34 13.58
CA PRO A 125 -12.92 34.38 12.76
C PRO A 125 -13.81 34.75 11.56
N SER A 126 -14.07 36.05 11.42
CA SER A 126 -15.07 36.69 10.55
C SER A 126 -14.82 36.66 9.03
N TRP A 127 -13.91 35.84 8.51
CA TRP A 127 -13.47 35.99 7.11
C TRP A 127 -14.23 35.14 6.07
N ARG A 128 -15.28 34.40 6.45
CA ARG A 128 -16.24 33.86 5.48
C ARG A 128 -17.40 34.83 5.30
N THR A 129 -17.28 35.72 4.32
CA THR A 129 -18.24 35.96 3.23
C THR A 129 -17.89 37.28 2.55
N SER A 130 -17.37 37.21 1.33
CA SER A 130 -17.60 38.23 0.29
C SER A 130 -17.41 37.53 -1.05
N ILE A 131 -18.54 37.09 -1.60
CA ILE A 131 -18.78 37.09 -3.05
C ILE A 131 -19.41 38.45 -3.33
#